data_AF-A0A937ZJK0-F1
#
_entry.id   AF-A0A937ZJK0-F1
#
_cell.length_a   1.000
_cell.length_b   1.000
_cell.length_c   1.000
_cell.angle_alpha   90.00
_cell.angle_beta   90.00
_cell.angle_gamma   90.00
#
_symmetry.space_group_name_H-M   'P 1'
#
loop_
_entity.id
_entity.type
_entity.pdbx_description
1 polymer ?
#
loop_
_entity_poly.entity_id
_entity_poly.type
_entity_poly.pdbx_seq_one_letter_code
_entity_poly.pdbx_strand_id
1 'polypeptide(L)'
;MREALALQARAIEEAVLRQGREVSGAAERTRTQSEEMRAALQRDMEALAQAAESATARTQLLGQALQSRASELDQAADRAEARLVAVGEAFRQHSGELSEAAERAAAQADGIGQVLRQEARVLGTATDQAGEQMRLIGDSFRAQSDLLTQTTGQAAEQIKGAGATFRRQADSLTAASEGAESRLGTLRLAFRQQAEDLAAACDRAAQQMREIGVALLDRAKRLADTSGDAAARVGVVTEALQAQSHGFTAALEQAATTAERAAGVFRTQAEALTLASTEAGRRADQVLESEREAVRRSFLRTANLILQDLNSLGVDLNRVLGRPVSEQDMRRFLKGERGIFVRALVDANEREVNRQIRNRFEKDEQFRSHVSKYLAQFDTLLAQANATDPENLLSATILTADVGKVYMLLSRAIGRAQPDLERGAALEPAATGAERLR
;
A
#
# COMPACT_ATOMS: atom_id res chain seq x y z
N MET A 1 69.76 70.17 22.08
CA MET A 1 69.57 69.34 20.86
C MET A 1 69.83 67.84 21.10
N ARG A 2 70.90 67.44 21.81
CA ARG A 2 71.18 66.02 22.12
C ARG A 2 70.16 65.34 23.08
N GLU A 3 69.62 66.04 24.08
CA GLU A 3 68.59 65.46 24.99
C GLU A 3 67.25 65.21 24.30
N ALA A 4 66.84 66.05 23.36
CA ALA A 4 65.59 65.88 22.62
C ALA A 4 65.62 64.64 21.70
N LEU A 5 66.77 64.34 21.10
CA LEU A 5 66.99 63.14 20.29
C LEU A 5 67.01 61.85 21.12
N ALA A 6 67.56 61.89 22.35
CA ALA A 6 67.57 60.74 23.26
C ALA A 6 66.16 60.42 23.81
N LEU A 7 65.35 61.44 24.08
CA LEU A 7 63.94 61.28 24.46
C LEU A 7 63.10 60.74 23.29
N GLN A 8 63.34 61.20 22.06
CA GLN A 8 62.68 60.65 20.87
C GLN A 8 63.04 59.19 20.60
N ALA A 9 64.32 58.81 20.77
CA ALA A 9 64.77 57.43 20.60
C ALA A 9 64.12 56.48 21.61
N ARG A 10 64.04 56.87 22.90
CA ARG A 10 63.32 56.10 23.94
C ARG A 10 61.82 55.99 23.68
N ALA A 11 61.19 57.06 23.21
CA ALA A 11 59.76 57.04 22.88
C ALA A 11 59.45 56.12 21.70
N ILE A 12 60.35 56.05 20.70
CA ILE A 12 60.25 55.12 19.57
C ILE A 12 60.48 53.69 20.03
N GLU A 13 61.47 53.43 20.88
CA GLU A 13 61.76 52.09 21.42
C GLU A 13 60.61 51.57 22.29
N GLU A 14 60.03 52.40 23.15
CA GLU A 14 58.81 52.05 23.90
C GLU A 14 57.59 51.84 23.00
N ALA A 15 57.43 52.63 21.93
CA ALA A 15 56.34 52.45 20.97
C ALA A 15 56.50 51.14 20.18
N VAL A 16 57.71 50.79 19.76
CA VAL A 16 58.02 49.53 19.06
C VAL A 16 57.82 48.33 19.99
N LEU A 17 58.23 48.42 21.26
CA LEU A 17 57.98 47.36 22.25
C LEU A 17 56.49 47.20 22.56
N ARG A 18 55.75 48.31 22.64
CA ARG A 18 54.29 48.30 22.84
C ARG A 18 53.57 47.70 21.64
N GLN A 19 53.96 48.10 20.43
CA GLN A 19 53.41 47.57 19.18
C GLN A 19 53.78 46.09 18.99
N GLY A 20 54.98 45.67 19.38
CA GLY A 20 55.39 44.26 19.40
C GLY A 20 54.55 43.40 20.36
N ARG A 21 54.23 43.92 21.56
CA ARG A 21 53.32 43.24 22.51
C ARG A 21 51.88 43.19 21.99
N GLU A 22 51.38 44.25 21.37
CA GLU A 22 50.03 44.26 20.78
C GLU A 22 49.89 43.29 19.61
N VAL A 23 50.89 43.23 18.72
CA VAL A 23 50.95 42.28 17.61
C VAL A 23 51.07 40.84 18.12
N SER A 24 51.91 40.59 19.12
CA SER A 24 52.04 39.26 19.72
C SER A 24 50.74 38.82 20.41
N GLY A 25 50.07 39.73 21.14
CA GLY A 25 48.79 39.43 21.78
C GLY A 25 47.62 39.29 20.79
N ALA A 26 47.68 39.94 19.62
CA ALA A 26 46.72 39.75 18.53
C ALA A 26 46.96 38.42 17.80
N ALA A 27 48.23 38.05 17.60
CA ALA A 27 48.61 36.77 17.01
C ALA A 27 48.22 35.59 17.91
N GLU A 28 48.43 35.69 19.23
CA GLU A 28 47.95 34.70 20.20
C GLU A 28 46.42 34.58 20.17
N ARG A 29 45.68 35.69 20.22
CA ARG A 29 44.21 35.67 20.12
C ARG A 29 43.71 35.01 18.83
N THR A 30 44.34 35.31 17.69
CA THR A 30 43.97 34.71 16.39
C THR A 30 44.29 33.22 16.35
N ARG A 31 45.40 32.82 16.99
CA ARG A 31 45.79 31.42 17.13
C ARG A 31 44.80 30.65 18.00
N THR A 32 44.47 31.17 19.18
CA THR A 32 43.46 30.58 20.08
C THR A 32 42.11 30.49 19.37
N GLN A 33 41.69 31.55 18.66
CA GLN A 33 40.43 31.55 17.92
C GLN A 33 40.41 30.55 16.76
N SER A 34 41.55 30.32 16.08
CA SER A 34 41.66 29.28 15.05
C SER A 34 41.66 27.87 15.64
N GLU A 35 42.30 27.67 16.80
CA GLU A 35 42.29 26.40 17.52
C GLU A 35 40.88 26.06 18.03
N GLU A 36 40.15 27.04 18.57
CA GLU A 36 38.74 26.92 18.96
C GLU A 36 37.82 26.65 17.77
N MET A 37 38.01 27.37 16.65
CA MET A 37 37.25 27.15 15.42
C MET A 37 37.48 25.74 14.86
N ARG A 38 38.74 25.26 14.84
CA ARG A 38 39.05 23.89 14.44
C ARG A 38 38.38 22.87 15.35
N ALA A 39 38.44 23.07 16.66
CA ALA A 39 37.79 22.16 17.61
C ALA A 39 36.26 22.16 17.48
N ALA A 40 35.65 23.30 17.13
CA ALA A 40 34.21 23.40 16.86
C ALA A 40 33.84 22.69 15.55
N LEU A 41 34.56 22.96 14.45
CA LEU A 41 34.35 22.29 13.16
C LEU A 41 34.51 20.77 13.27
N GLN A 42 35.48 20.31 14.06
CA GLN A 42 35.73 18.89 14.25
C GLN A 42 34.59 18.22 15.04
N ARG A 43 34.06 18.89 16.07
CA ARG A 43 32.85 18.43 16.79
C ARG A 43 31.62 18.40 15.88
N ASP A 44 31.42 19.41 15.04
CA ASP A 44 30.29 19.46 14.12
C ASP A 44 30.38 18.37 13.05
N MET A 45 31.58 18.10 12.52
CA MET A 45 31.84 16.99 11.60
C MET A 45 31.55 15.62 12.22
N GLU A 46 31.97 15.41 13.47
CA GLU A 46 31.67 14.17 14.21
C GLU A 46 30.17 14.00 14.47
N ALA A 47 29.47 15.09 14.84
CA ALA A 47 28.03 15.07 15.05
C ALA A 47 27.26 14.78 13.75
N LEU A 48 27.70 15.37 12.62
CA LEU A 48 27.14 15.10 11.29
C LEU A 48 27.38 13.66 10.85
N ALA A 49 28.58 13.11 11.08
CA ALA A 49 28.89 11.73 10.76
C ALA A 49 27.99 10.76 11.55
N GLN A 50 27.83 10.98 12.86
CA GLN A 50 26.92 10.18 13.69
C GLN A 50 25.46 10.31 13.26
N ALA A 51 25.01 11.52 12.92
CA ALA A 51 23.66 11.74 12.42
C ALA A 51 23.42 11.00 11.09
N ALA A 52 24.39 11.02 10.18
CA ALA A 52 24.33 10.31 8.90
C ALA A 52 24.33 8.78 9.07
N GLU A 53 25.16 8.24 9.96
CA GLU A 53 25.13 6.81 10.32
C GLU A 53 23.77 6.41 10.92
N SER A 54 23.26 7.19 11.86
CA SER A 54 21.98 6.91 12.51
C SER A 54 20.81 6.99 11.53
N ALA A 55 20.84 7.96 10.61
CA ALA A 55 19.87 8.05 9.52
C ALA A 55 19.94 6.83 8.59
N THR A 56 21.14 6.39 8.22
CA THR A 56 21.34 5.21 7.38
C THR A 56 20.83 3.94 8.05
N ALA A 57 21.15 3.74 9.33
CA ALA A 57 20.67 2.60 10.12
C ALA A 57 19.13 2.61 10.24
N ARG A 58 18.51 3.78 10.48
CA ARG A 58 17.05 3.90 10.52
C ARG A 58 16.41 3.58 9.17
N THR A 59 16.99 4.05 8.07
CA THR A 59 16.48 3.74 6.72
C THR A 59 16.59 2.25 6.39
N GLN A 60 17.69 1.59 6.81
CA GLN A 60 17.84 0.14 6.64
C GLN A 60 16.79 -0.64 7.45
N LEU A 61 16.55 -0.27 8.71
CA LEU A 61 15.51 -0.88 9.54
C LEU A 61 14.11 -0.69 8.94
N LEU A 62 13.82 0.51 8.43
CA LEU A 62 12.58 0.80 7.70
C LEU A 62 12.45 -0.06 6.44
N GLY A 63 13.53 -0.22 5.66
CA GLY A 63 13.55 -1.07 4.48
C GLY A 63 13.25 -2.53 4.81
N GLN A 64 13.87 -3.06 5.88
CA GLN A 64 13.62 -4.43 6.35
C GLN A 64 12.17 -4.60 6.84
N ALA A 65 11.65 -3.64 7.60
CA ALA A 65 10.27 -3.68 8.09
C ALA A 65 9.24 -3.62 6.94
N LEU A 66 9.50 -2.78 5.93
CA LEU A 66 8.67 -2.71 4.72
C LEU A 66 8.73 -4.02 3.93
N GLN A 67 9.92 -4.62 3.79
CA GLN A 67 10.08 -5.90 3.10
C GLN A 67 9.34 -7.05 3.83
N SER A 68 9.43 -7.10 5.16
CA SER A 68 8.70 -8.09 5.97
C SER A 68 7.19 -7.92 5.80
N ARG A 69 6.67 -6.69 5.91
CA ARG A 69 5.25 -6.41 5.71
C ARG A 69 4.77 -6.73 4.31
N ALA A 70 5.58 -6.46 3.28
CA ALA A 70 5.25 -6.82 1.90
C ALA A 70 5.13 -8.33 1.76
N SER A 71 6.06 -9.10 2.33
CA SER A 71 5.99 -10.57 2.31
C SER A 71 4.81 -11.13 3.11
N GLU A 72 4.47 -10.53 4.25
CA GLU A 72 3.30 -10.94 5.05
C GLU A 72 2.00 -10.67 4.31
N LEU A 73 1.90 -9.54 3.59
CA LEU A 73 0.77 -9.21 2.73
C LEU A 73 0.62 -10.19 1.57
N ASP A 74 1.72 -10.55 0.91
CA ASP A 74 1.73 -11.53 -0.19
C ASP A 74 1.21 -12.89 0.30
N GLN A 75 1.74 -13.38 1.43
CA GLN A 75 1.27 -14.63 2.04
C GLN A 75 -0.17 -14.57 2.53
N ALA A 76 -0.66 -13.39 2.93
CA ALA A 76 -2.05 -13.20 3.30
C ALA A 76 -2.96 -13.23 2.06
N ALA A 77 -2.52 -12.65 0.94
CA ALA A 77 -3.22 -12.70 -0.34
C ALA A 77 -3.31 -14.14 -0.87
N ASP A 78 -2.20 -14.88 -0.89
CA ASP A 78 -2.18 -16.30 -1.30
C ASP A 78 -3.15 -17.15 -0.47
N ARG A 79 -3.17 -16.93 0.85
CA ARG A 79 -4.10 -17.64 1.76
C ARG A 79 -5.55 -17.25 1.51
N ALA A 80 -5.82 -15.98 1.18
CA ALA A 80 -7.16 -15.53 0.84
C ALA A 80 -7.64 -16.14 -0.48
N GLU A 81 -6.77 -16.19 -1.50
CA GLU A 81 -7.06 -16.83 -2.78
C GLU A 81 -7.36 -18.33 -2.61
N ALA A 82 -6.49 -19.06 -1.89
CA ALA A 82 -6.71 -20.48 -1.62
C ALA A 82 -8.04 -20.75 -0.88
N ARG A 83 -8.38 -19.89 0.09
CA ARG A 83 -9.67 -19.98 0.79
C ARG A 83 -10.86 -19.70 -0.12
N LEU A 84 -10.76 -18.71 -1.01
CA LEU A 84 -11.84 -18.41 -1.97
C LEU A 84 -12.07 -19.57 -2.94
N VAL A 85 -10.99 -20.21 -3.41
CA VAL A 85 -11.09 -21.41 -4.25
C VAL A 85 -11.78 -22.55 -3.50
N ALA A 86 -11.35 -22.84 -2.26
CA ALA A 86 -11.94 -23.90 -1.44
C ALA A 86 -13.43 -23.65 -1.14
N VAL A 87 -13.81 -22.40 -0.85
CA VAL A 87 -15.22 -22.02 -0.66
C VAL A 87 -16.02 -22.19 -1.95
N GLY A 88 -15.45 -21.79 -3.10
CA GLY A 88 -16.08 -21.96 -4.41
C GLY A 88 -16.31 -23.43 -4.78
N GLU A 89 -15.36 -24.31 -4.46
CA GLU A 89 -15.53 -25.76 -4.62
C GLU A 89 -16.57 -26.34 -3.67
N ALA A 90 -16.53 -25.99 -2.38
CA ALA A 90 -17.52 -26.44 -1.41
C ALA A 90 -18.94 -26.00 -1.81
N PHE A 91 -19.10 -24.77 -2.29
CA PHE A 91 -20.38 -24.25 -2.76
C PHE A 91 -20.88 -25.02 -3.99
N ARG A 92 -20.02 -25.28 -4.98
CA ARG A 92 -20.38 -26.08 -6.16
C ARG A 92 -20.77 -27.51 -5.77
N GLN A 93 -20.05 -28.13 -4.84
CA GLN A 93 -20.37 -29.46 -4.33
C GLN A 93 -21.73 -29.48 -3.63
N HIS A 94 -21.96 -28.58 -2.67
CA HIS A 94 -23.25 -28.50 -1.97
C HIS A 94 -24.42 -28.18 -2.91
N SER A 95 -24.20 -27.32 -3.91
CA SER A 95 -25.22 -27.04 -4.92
C SER A 95 -25.54 -28.29 -5.75
N GLY A 96 -24.55 -29.11 -6.09
CA GLY A 96 -24.75 -30.39 -6.78
C GLY A 96 -25.54 -31.38 -5.93
N GLU A 97 -25.11 -31.58 -4.68
CA GLU A 97 -25.79 -32.47 -3.71
C GLU A 97 -27.25 -32.05 -3.47
N LEU A 98 -27.52 -30.74 -3.39
CA LEU A 98 -28.88 -30.20 -3.25
C LEU A 98 -29.72 -30.46 -4.51
N SER A 99 -29.15 -30.30 -5.70
CA SER A 99 -29.84 -30.60 -6.96
C SER A 99 -30.22 -32.07 -7.06
N GLU A 100 -29.29 -32.98 -6.74
CA GLU A 100 -29.56 -34.42 -6.72
C GLU A 100 -30.60 -34.81 -5.66
N ALA A 101 -30.58 -34.16 -4.49
CA ALA A 101 -31.58 -34.38 -3.46
C ALA A 101 -32.97 -33.91 -3.93
N ALA A 102 -33.05 -32.75 -4.59
CA ALA A 102 -34.29 -32.22 -5.15
C ALA A 102 -34.85 -33.12 -6.26
N GLU A 103 -34.00 -33.61 -7.18
CA GLU A 103 -34.40 -34.55 -8.23
C GLU A 103 -34.93 -35.87 -7.63
N ARG A 104 -34.26 -36.41 -6.61
CA ARG A 104 -34.74 -37.62 -5.91
C ARG A 104 -36.09 -37.39 -5.23
N ALA A 105 -36.27 -36.25 -4.57
CA ALA A 105 -37.54 -35.91 -3.94
C ALA A 105 -38.67 -35.77 -4.97
N ALA A 106 -38.40 -35.13 -6.11
CA ALA A 106 -39.35 -35.01 -7.22
C ALA A 106 -39.74 -36.38 -7.80
N ALA A 107 -38.76 -37.25 -8.05
CA ALA A 107 -39.00 -38.61 -8.54
C ALA A 107 -39.84 -39.45 -7.55
N GLN A 108 -39.55 -39.32 -6.25
CA GLN A 108 -40.31 -40.00 -5.21
C GLN A 108 -41.76 -39.49 -5.13
N ALA A 109 -41.97 -38.18 -5.26
CA ALA A 109 -43.29 -37.58 -5.29
C ALA A 109 -44.11 -38.05 -6.50
N ASP A 110 -43.50 -38.14 -7.69
CA ASP A 110 -44.17 -38.68 -8.88
C ASP A 110 -44.53 -40.16 -8.68
N GLY A 111 -43.60 -40.96 -8.14
CA GLY A 111 -43.85 -42.38 -7.82
C GLY A 111 -45.02 -42.57 -6.86
N ILE A 112 -45.12 -41.78 -5.79
CA ILE A 112 -46.27 -41.78 -4.88
C ILE A 112 -47.56 -41.39 -5.62
N GLY A 113 -47.49 -40.36 -6.46
CA GLY A 113 -48.62 -39.89 -7.27
C GLY A 113 -49.12 -40.94 -8.27
N GLN A 114 -48.25 -41.82 -8.78
CA GLN A 114 -48.63 -42.94 -9.64
C GLN A 114 -49.31 -44.06 -8.84
N VAL A 115 -48.75 -44.45 -7.68
CA VAL A 115 -49.32 -45.49 -6.81
C VAL A 115 -50.72 -45.09 -6.33
N LEU A 116 -50.91 -43.85 -5.87
CA LEU A 116 -52.22 -43.37 -5.43
C LEU A 116 -53.25 -43.38 -6.58
N ARG A 117 -52.85 -43.01 -7.79
CA ARG A 117 -53.74 -43.08 -8.98
C ARG A 117 -54.11 -44.53 -9.33
N GLN A 118 -53.18 -45.47 -9.17
CA GLN A 118 -53.43 -46.88 -9.39
C GLN A 118 -54.40 -47.45 -8.35
N GLU A 119 -54.16 -47.19 -7.05
CA GLU A 119 -55.05 -47.62 -5.98
C GLU A 119 -56.46 -47.03 -6.11
N ALA A 120 -56.57 -45.74 -6.45
CA ALA A 120 -57.86 -45.10 -6.67
C ALA A 120 -58.66 -45.78 -7.81
N ARG A 121 -57.98 -46.20 -8.90
CA ARG A 121 -58.62 -46.96 -9.99
C ARG A 121 -59.08 -48.34 -9.54
N VAL A 122 -58.23 -49.08 -8.83
CA VAL A 122 -58.57 -50.42 -8.31
C VAL A 122 -59.77 -50.33 -7.37
N LEU A 123 -59.78 -49.36 -6.47
CA LEU A 123 -60.89 -49.13 -5.55
C LEU A 123 -62.19 -48.75 -6.30
N GLY A 124 -62.10 -47.91 -7.33
CA GLY A 124 -63.23 -47.58 -8.20
C GLY A 124 -63.83 -48.84 -8.85
N THR A 125 -63.00 -49.68 -9.47
CA THR A 125 -63.48 -50.93 -10.10
C THR A 125 -64.09 -51.91 -9.11
N ALA A 126 -63.52 -52.03 -7.91
CA ALA A 126 -64.07 -52.88 -6.86
C ALA A 126 -65.43 -52.37 -6.36
N THR A 127 -65.60 -51.05 -6.26
CA THR A 127 -66.85 -50.41 -5.86
C THR A 127 -67.95 -50.63 -6.90
N ASP A 128 -67.63 -50.48 -8.19
CA ASP A 128 -68.56 -50.73 -9.29
C ASP A 128 -69.02 -52.21 -9.30
N GLN A 129 -68.08 -53.14 -9.10
CA GLN A 129 -68.38 -54.57 -9.02
C GLN A 129 -69.28 -54.91 -7.84
N ALA A 130 -69.02 -54.33 -6.66
CA ALA A 130 -69.87 -54.51 -5.49
C ALA A 130 -71.30 -53.98 -5.71
N GLY A 131 -71.43 -52.82 -6.38
CA GLY A 131 -72.72 -52.25 -6.76
C GLY A 131 -73.53 -53.17 -7.68
N GLU A 132 -72.90 -53.75 -8.70
CA GLU A 132 -73.61 -54.65 -9.63
C GLU A 132 -74.00 -55.98 -8.97
N GLN A 133 -73.14 -56.55 -8.11
CA GLN A 133 -73.47 -57.75 -7.34
C GLN A 133 -74.67 -57.52 -6.41
N MET A 134 -74.74 -56.37 -5.73
CA MET A 134 -75.90 -56.03 -4.89
C MET A 134 -77.18 -55.89 -5.70
N ARG A 135 -77.10 -55.34 -6.92
CA ARG A 135 -78.25 -55.23 -7.83
C ARG A 135 -78.77 -56.60 -8.25
N LEU A 136 -77.87 -57.51 -8.65
CA LEU A 136 -78.21 -58.88 -9.04
C LEU A 136 -78.85 -59.68 -7.89
N ILE A 137 -78.33 -59.53 -6.67
CA ILE A 137 -78.91 -60.14 -5.47
C ILE A 137 -80.33 -59.59 -5.23
N GLY A 138 -80.50 -58.26 -5.33
CA GLY A 138 -81.81 -57.61 -5.19
C GLY A 138 -82.85 -58.12 -6.19
N ASP A 139 -82.46 -58.27 -7.46
CA ASP A 139 -83.32 -58.78 -8.53
C ASP A 139 -83.71 -60.25 -8.29
N SER A 140 -82.75 -61.10 -7.90
CA SER A 140 -83.01 -62.51 -7.59
C SER A 140 -83.95 -62.69 -6.40
N PHE A 141 -83.81 -61.86 -5.36
CA PHE A 141 -84.65 -61.92 -4.17
C PHE A 141 -86.10 -61.54 -4.48
N ARG A 142 -86.29 -60.50 -5.31
CA ARG A 142 -87.62 -60.08 -5.77
C ARG A 142 -88.30 -61.18 -6.61
N ALA A 143 -87.57 -61.80 -7.54
CA ALA A 143 -88.10 -62.91 -8.34
C ALA A 143 -88.48 -64.15 -7.51
N GLN A 144 -87.68 -64.50 -6.50
CA GLN A 144 -88.01 -65.62 -5.59
C GLN A 144 -89.26 -65.32 -4.75
N SER A 145 -89.44 -64.08 -4.29
CA SER A 145 -90.61 -63.66 -3.52
C SER A 145 -91.92 -63.75 -4.35
N ASP A 146 -91.86 -63.36 -5.62
CA ASP A 146 -93.02 -63.44 -6.52
C ASP A 146 -93.42 -64.89 -6.82
N LEU A 147 -92.43 -65.76 -7.05
CA LEU A 147 -92.65 -67.20 -7.27
C LEU A 147 -93.27 -67.88 -6.03
N LEU A 148 -92.82 -67.52 -4.84
CA LEU A 148 -93.38 -68.01 -3.57
C LEU A 148 -94.84 -67.60 -3.39
N THR A 149 -95.18 -66.36 -3.74
CA THR A 149 -96.55 -65.84 -3.67
C THR A 149 -97.48 -66.53 -4.67
N GLN A 150 -96.98 -66.84 -5.88
CA GLN A 150 -97.74 -67.58 -6.89
C GLN A 150 -97.97 -69.05 -6.52
N THR A 151 -96.93 -69.72 -6.01
CA THR A 151 -96.98 -71.15 -5.66
C THR A 151 -97.88 -71.39 -4.46
N THR A 152 -97.90 -70.49 -3.49
CA THR A 152 -98.83 -70.54 -2.35
C THR A 152 -100.29 -70.32 -2.77
N GLY A 153 -100.54 -69.49 -3.79
CA GLY A 153 -101.88 -69.35 -4.38
C GLY A 153 -102.37 -70.60 -5.12
N GLN A 154 -101.49 -71.30 -5.86
CA GLN A 154 -101.85 -72.52 -6.59
C GLN A 154 -102.05 -73.74 -5.67
N ALA A 155 -101.28 -73.82 -4.59
CA ALA A 155 -101.43 -74.87 -3.59
C ALA A 155 -102.81 -74.83 -2.89
N ALA A 156 -103.39 -73.64 -2.72
CA ALA A 156 -104.71 -73.48 -2.12
C ALA A 156 -105.85 -74.06 -2.98
N GLU A 157 -105.72 -74.04 -4.31
CA GLU A 157 -106.74 -74.56 -5.25
C GLU A 157 -106.66 -76.08 -5.48
N GLN A 158 -105.46 -76.67 -5.50
CA GLN A 158 -105.28 -78.10 -5.76
C GLN A 158 -105.77 -79.02 -4.61
N ILE A 159 -105.86 -78.49 -3.39
CA ILE A 159 -106.35 -79.22 -2.21
C ILE A 159 -107.84 -79.61 -2.36
N LYS A 160 -108.60 -78.95 -3.25
CA LYS A 160 -110.04 -79.21 -3.44
C LYS A 160 -110.38 -80.43 -4.33
N GLY A 161 -109.42 -81.02 -5.06
CA GLY A 161 -109.73 -81.94 -6.18
C GLY A 161 -109.28 -83.41 -6.08
N ALA A 162 -108.51 -83.83 -5.07
CA ALA A 162 -107.63 -85.01 -5.23
C ALA A 162 -108.01 -86.31 -4.50
N GLY A 163 -109.29 -86.62 -4.24
CA GLY A 163 -109.68 -87.81 -3.45
C GLY A 163 -109.44 -89.19 -4.09
N ALA A 164 -109.33 -89.30 -5.42
CA ALA A 164 -109.28 -90.60 -6.13
C ALA A 164 -107.88 -90.97 -6.70
N THR A 165 -106.94 -90.03 -6.73
CA THR A 165 -105.60 -90.21 -7.35
C THR A 165 -104.55 -90.77 -6.36
N PHE A 166 -104.82 -90.67 -5.06
CA PHE A 166 -103.88 -90.96 -3.97
C PHE A 166 -103.26 -92.37 -3.98
N ARG A 167 -103.95 -93.39 -4.50
CA ARG A 167 -103.47 -94.78 -4.38
C ARG A 167 -102.39 -95.16 -5.40
N ARG A 168 -102.30 -94.46 -6.53
CA ARG A 168 -101.26 -94.70 -7.56
C ARG A 168 -100.05 -93.76 -7.44
N GLN A 169 -100.20 -92.61 -6.79
CA GLN A 169 -99.10 -91.67 -6.53
C GLN A 169 -98.19 -92.10 -5.39
N ALA A 170 -98.66 -92.90 -4.42
CA ALA A 170 -97.88 -93.33 -3.26
C ALA A 170 -96.57 -94.03 -3.63
N ASP A 171 -96.57 -94.90 -4.65
CA ASP A 171 -95.39 -95.69 -5.01
C ASP A 171 -94.34 -94.88 -5.82
N SER A 172 -94.77 -93.90 -6.62
CA SER A 172 -93.85 -92.99 -7.33
C SER A 172 -93.32 -91.85 -6.45
N LEU A 173 -94.02 -91.51 -5.36
CA LEU A 173 -93.60 -90.48 -4.40
C LEU A 173 -92.41 -90.95 -3.55
N THR A 174 -92.36 -92.23 -3.19
CA THR A 174 -91.26 -92.81 -2.40
C THR A 174 -89.92 -92.72 -3.14
N ALA A 175 -89.87 -93.12 -4.41
CA ALA A 175 -88.65 -93.05 -5.22
C ALA A 175 -88.20 -91.61 -5.55
N ALA A 176 -89.16 -90.69 -5.73
CA ALA A 176 -88.86 -89.26 -5.93
C ALA A 176 -88.34 -88.58 -4.66
N SER A 177 -88.87 -88.96 -3.48
CA SER A 177 -88.40 -88.48 -2.18
C SER A 177 -86.97 -88.95 -1.87
N GLU A 178 -86.64 -90.21 -2.15
CA GLU A 178 -85.27 -90.74 -1.94
C GLU A 178 -84.23 -90.02 -2.82
N GLY A 179 -84.57 -89.73 -4.08
CA GLY A 179 -83.71 -88.95 -4.99
C GLY A 179 -83.61 -87.47 -4.61
N ALA A 180 -84.67 -86.88 -4.05
CA ALA A 180 -84.68 -85.49 -3.58
C ALA A 180 -83.87 -85.32 -2.28
N GLU A 181 -83.99 -86.24 -1.32
CA GLU A 181 -83.19 -86.22 -0.08
C GLU A 181 -81.69 -86.35 -0.35
N SER A 182 -81.29 -87.24 -1.26
CA SER A 182 -79.89 -87.37 -1.65
C SER A 182 -79.32 -86.09 -2.26
N ARG A 183 -80.06 -85.46 -3.20
CA ARG A 183 -79.66 -84.20 -3.84
C ARG A 183 -79.64 -83.03 -2.86
N LEU A 184 -80.63 -82.93 -1.98
CA LEU A 184 -80.66 -81.94 -0.90
C LEU A 184 -79.50 -82.13 0.09
N GLY A 185 -79.10 -83.37 0.38
CA GLY A 185 -77.93 -83.69 1.18
C GLY A 185 -76.62 -83.17 0.56
N THR A 186 -76.37 -83.48 -0.72
CA THR A 186 -75.19 -82.96 -1.44
C THR A 186 -75.19 -81.45 -1.58
N LEU A 187 -76.34 -80.84 -1.86
CA LEU A 187 -76.47 -79.38 -1.99
C LEU A 187 -76.19 -78.69 -0.65
N ARG A 188 -76.72 -79.24 0.45
CA ARG A 188 -76.50 -78.70 1.81
C ARG A 188 -75.04 -78.79 2.24
N LEU A 189 -74.33 -79.87 1.89
CA LEU A 189 -72.89 -80.00 2.12
C LEU A 189 -72.09 -79.01 1.27
N ALA A 190 -72.42 -78.86 -0.02
CA ALA A 190 -71.76 -77.90 -0.90
C ALA A 190 -71.95 -76.44 -0.45
N PHE A 191 -73.17 -76.06 -0.06
CA PHE A 191 -73.45 -74.72 0.49
C PHE A 191 -72.71 -74.47 1.81
N ARG A 192 -72.66 -75.48 2.69
CA ARG A 192 -71.93 -75.36 3.96
C ARG A 192 -70.44 -75.18 3.71
N GLN A 193 -69.86 -75.97 2.80
CA GLN A 193 -68.45 -75.84 2.40
C GLN A 193 -68.16 -74.46 1.80
N GLN A 194 -68.98 -73.98 0.86
CA GLN A 194 -68.81 -72.64 0.27
C GLN A 194 -68.93 -71.51 1.30
N ALA A 195 -69.83 -71.62 2.27
CA ALA A 195 -69.97 -70.64 3.34
C ALA A 195 -68.75 -70.63 4.27
N GLU A 196 -68.20 -71.80 4.60
CA GLU A 196 -66.98 -71.94 5.40
C GLU A 196 -65.75 -71.39 4.66
N ASP A 197 -65.60 -71.67 3.36
CA ASP A 197 -64.51 -71.14 2.53
C ASP A 197 -64.58 -69.62 2.39
N LEU A 198 -65.79 -69.06 2.24
CA LEU A 198 -66.02 -67.62 2.16
C LEU A 198 -65.71 -66.93 3.49
N ALA A 199 -66.13 -67.50 4.62
CA ALA A 199 -65.79 -66.98 5.94
C ALA A 199 -64.27 -66.94 6.16
N ALA A 200 -63.56 -68.01 5.81
CA ALA A 200 -62.10 -68.08 5.90
C ALA A 200 -61.38 -67.08 4.96
N ALA A 201 -61.95 -66.80 3.78
CA ALA A 201 -61.43 -65.77 2.87
C ALA A 201 -61.60 -64.36 3.46
N CYS A 202 -62.77 -64.06 4.02
CA CYS A 202 -63.07 -62.78 4.67
C CYS A 202 -62.17 -62.55 5.90
N ASP A 203 -61.93 -63.58 6.73
CA ASP A 203 -61.05 -63.48 7.89
C ASP A 203 -59.60 -63.18 7.49
N ARG A 204 -59.09 -63.84 6.44
CA ARG A 204 -57.76 -63.58 5.89
C ARG A 204 -57.64 -62.16 5.32
N ALA A 205 -58.65 -61.69 4.59
CA ALA A 205 -58.68 -60.33 4.05
C ALA A 205 -58.70 -59.29 5.18
N ALA A 206 -59.50 -59.52 6.23
CA ALA A 206 -59.55 -58.64 7.40
C ALA A 206 -58.22 -58.61 8.17
N GLN A 207 -57.51 -59.74 8.26
CA GLN A 207 -56.19 -59.81 8.88
C GLN A 207 -55.13 -59.05 8.04
N GLN A 208 -55.09 -59.26 6.73
CA GLN A 208 -54.18 -58.53 5.84
C GLN A 208 -54.43 -57.02 5.88
N MET A 209 -55.70 -56.57 5.90
CA MET A 209 -56.03 -55.16 6.04
C MET A 209 -55.53 -54.56 7.36
N ARG A 210 -55.61 -55.30 8.47
CA ARG A 210 -55.07 -54.85 9.76
C ARG A 210 -53.55 -54.72 9.73
N GLU A 211 -52.85 -55.69 9.15
CA GLU A 211 -51.39 -55.67 9.02
C GLU A 211 -50.91 -54.50 8.14
N ILE A 212 -51.59 -54.27 7.01
CA ILE A 212 -51.34 -53.13 6.13
C ILE A 212 -51.60 -51.80 6.85
N GLY A 213 -52.69 -51.70 7.61
CA GLY A 213 -53.01 -50.51 8.39
C GLY A 213 -51.95 -50.16 9.43
N VAL A 214 -51.42 -51.15 10.15
CA VAL A 214 -50.32 -50.95 11.11
C VAL A 214 -49.03 -50.51 10.41
N ALA A 215 -48.69 -51.15 9.28
CA ALA A 215 -47.48 -50.81 8.52
C ALA A 215 -47.55 -49.39 7.92
N LEU A 216 -48.72 -48.96 7.43
CA LEU A 216 -48.95 -47.61 6.94
C LEU A 216 -48.81 -46.56 8.06
N LEU A 217 -49.37 -46.83 9.24
CA LEU A 217 -49.25 -45.93 10.39
C LEU A 217 -47.79 -45.80 10.87
N ASP A 218 -47.03 -46.89 10.94
CA ASP A 218 -45.60 -46.84 11.31
C ASP A 218 -44.79 -46.04 10.28
N ARG A 219 -45.07 -46.25 8.99
CA ARG A 219 -44.38 -45.54 7.91
C ARG A 219 -44.71 -44.05 7.88
N ALA A 220 -45.97 -43.68 8.12
CA ALA A 220 -46.40 -42.29 8.24
C ALA A 220 -45.73 -41.59 9.44
N LYS A 221 -45.61 -42.28 10.58
CA LYS A 221 -44.93 -41.74 11.77
C LYS A 221 -43.45 -41.50 11.52
N ARG A 222 -42.73 -42.49 10.95
CA ARG A 222 -41.31 -42.33 10.58
C ARG A 222 -41.09 -41.19 9.60
N LEU A 223 -42.00 -41.00 8.65
CA LEU A 223 -41.93 -39.90 7.70
C LEU A 223 -42.15 -38.54 8.38
N ALA A 224 -43.09 -38.44 9.32
CA ALA A 224 -43.31 -37.23 10.09
C ALA A 224 -42.09 -36.87 10.97
N ASP A 225 -41.50 -37.85 11.65
CA ASP A 225 -40.32 -37.65 12.50
C ASP A 225 -39.11 -37.18 11.67
N THR A 226 -38.82 -37.87 10.55
CA THR A 226 -37.72 -37.49 9.66
C THR A 226 -37.92 -36.14 8.98
N SER A 227 -39.16 -35.79 8.64
CA SER A 227 -39.49 -34.46 8.11
C SER A 227 -39.32 -33.37 9.18
N GLY A 228 -39.65 -33.66 10.44
CA GLY A 228 -39.41 -32.76 11.57
C GLY A 228 -37.92 -32.50 11.79
N ASP A 229 -37.10 -33.55 11.76
CA ASP A 229 -35.64 -33.44 11.88
C ASP A 229 -35.02 -32.65 10.73
N ALA A 230 -35.50 -32.86 9.50
CA ALA A 230 -35.04 -32.12 8.33
C ALA A 230 -35.37 -30.62 8.47
N ALA A 231 -36.59 -30.28 8.90
CA ALA A 231 -37.00 -28.90 9.13
C ALA A 231 -36.16 -28.23 10.23
N ALA A 232 -35.88 -28.94 11.33
CA ALA A 232 -35.04 -28.44 12.42
C ALA A 232 -33.61 -28.15 11.94
N ARG A 233 -33.01 -29.05 11.14
CA ARG A 233 -31.68 -28.84 10.55
C ARG A 233 -31.63 -27.64 9.62
N VAL A 234 -32.66 -27.45 8.79
CA VAL A 234 -32.78 -26.27 7.91
C VAL A 234 -32.87 -24.98 8.74
N GLY A 235 -33.60 -25.00 9.85
CA GLY A 235 -33.67 -23.88 10.79
C GLY A 235 -32.29 -23.49 11.34
N VAL A 236 -31.54 -24.47 11.86
CA VAL A 236 -30.18 -24.25 12.39
C VAL A 236 -29.22 -23.71 11.33
N VAL A 237 -29.27 -24.24 10.11
CA VAL A 237 -28.43 -23.75 9.00
C VAL A 237 -28.80 -22.32 8.61
N THR A 238 -30.10 -21.98 8.61
CA THR A 238 -30.57 -20.64 8.30
C THR A 238 -30.12 -19.62 9.34
N GLU A 239 -30.24 -19.96 10.64
CA GLU A 239 -29.74 -19.11 11.73
C GLU A 239 -28.22 -18.93 11.67
N ALA A 240 -27.47 -20.01 11.40
CA ALA A 240 -26.01 -19.95 11.26
C ALA A 240 -25.60 -19.06 10.08
N LEU A 241 -26.28 -19.18 8.93
CA LEU A 241 -26.01 -18.34 7.76
C LEU A 241 -26.32 -16.86 8.03
N GLN A 242 -27.42 -16.59 8.74
CA GLN A 242 -27.80 -15.23 9.10
C GLN A 242 -26.81 -14.60 10.11
N ALA A 243 -26.37 -15.37 11.10
CA ALA A 243 -25.32 -14.95 12.04
C ALA A 243 -23.98 -14.69 11.33
N GLN A 244 -23.61 -15.57 10.40
CA GLN A 244 -22.40 -15.40 9.59
C GLN A 244 -22.48 -14.14 8.70
N SER A 245 -23.64 -13.87 8.09
CA SER A 245 -23.85 -12.67 7.30
C SER A 245 -23.70 -11.40 8.14
N HIS A 246 -24.26 -11.36 9.35
CA HIS A 246 -24.08 -10.23 10.25
C HIS A 246 -22.63 -10.04 10.68
N GLY A 247 -21.91 -11.14 10.98
CA GLY A 247 -20.49 -11.11 11.28
C GLY A 247 -19.64 -10.58 10.11
N PHE A 248 -19.99 -10.97 8.87
CA PHE A 248 -19.33 -10.48 7.67
C PHE A 248 -19.54 -8.99 7.44
N THR A 249 -20.77 -8.49 7.58
CA THR A 249 -21.07 -7.05 7.46
C THR A 249 -20.32 -6.23 8.52
N ALA A 250 -20.31 -6.68 9.77
CA ALA A 250 -19.58 -6.00 10.85
C ALA A 250 -18.07 -5.98 10.59
N ALA A 251 -17.50 -7.09 10.10
CA ALA A 251 -16.09 -7.15 9.73
C ALA A 251 -15.75 -6.20 8.56
N LEU A 252 -16.63 -6.08 7.56
CA LEU A 252 -16.48 -5.14 6.45
C LEU A 252 -16.53 -3.68 6.92
N GLU A 253 -17.47 -3.32 7.79
CA GLU A 253 -17.53 -1.97 8.38
C GLU A 253 -16.28 -1.65 9.20
N GLN A 254 -15.79 -2.60 9.98
CA GLN A 254 -14.55 -2.43 10.75
C GLN A 254 -13.32 -2.28 9.84
N ALA A 255 -13.25 -3.05 8.75
CA ALA A 255 -12.18 -2.92 7.76
C ALA A 255 -12.21 -1.56 7.07
N ALA A 256 -13.41 -1.09 6.67
CA ALA A 256 -13.60 0.22 6.03
C ALA A 256 -13.16 1.36 6.96
N THR A 257 -13.61 1.37 8.22
CA THR A 257 -13.21 2.39 9.20
C THR A 257 -11.71 2.37 9.52
N THR A 258 -11.08 1.19 9.51
CA THR A 258 -9.63 1.06 9.69
C THR A 258 -8.88 1.61 8.48
N ALA A 259 -9.34 1.33 7.27
CA ALA A 259 -8.77 1.86 6.03
C ALA A 259 -8.88 3.39 5.97
N GLU A 260 -10.02 3.97 6.35
CA GLU A 260 -10.21 5.42 6.43
C GLU A 260 -9.25 6.09 7.42
N ARG A 261 -9.06 5.51 8.61
CA ARG A 261 -8.09 6.02 9.58
C ARG A 261 -6.67 5.95 9.03
N ALA A 262 -6.29 4.84 8.41
CA ALA A 262 -4.97 4.69 7.79
C ALA A 262 -4.73 5.73 6.70
N ALA A 263 -5.71 5.93 5.81
CA ALA A 263 -5.66 6.95 4.76
C ALA A 263 -5.56 8.38 5.34
N GLY A 264 -6.24 8.65 6.46
CA GLY A 264 -6.11 9.89 7.21
C GLY A 264 -4.68 10.13 7.70
N VAL A 265 -4.09 9.15 8.40
CA VAL A 265 -2.71 9.24 8.91
C VAL A 265 -1.70 9.42 7.78
N PHE A 266 -1.83 8.67 6.68
CA PHE A 266 -0.94 8.79 5.53
C PHE A 266 -0.97 10.19 4.91
N ARG A 267 -2.16 10.79 4.77
CA ARG A 267 -2.30 12.15 4.24
C ARG A 267 -1.63 13.19 5.15
N THR A 268 -1.85 13.13 6.47
CA THR A 268 -1.17 14.02 7.42
C THR A 268 0.35 13.84 7.37
N GLN A 269 0.85 12.61 7.24
CA GLN A 269 2.29 12.35 7.10
C GLN A 269 2.87 12.88 5.78
N ALA A 270 2.15 12.74 4.67
CA ALA A 270 2.58 13.27 3.37
C ALA A 270 2.66 14.80 3.38
N GLU A 271 1.69 15.47 3.99
CA GLU A 271 1.69 16.92 4.18
C GLU A 271 2.88 17.37 5.07
N ALA A 272 3.11 16.68 6.19
CA ALA A 272 4.23 16.97 7.09
C ALA A 272 5.59 16.76 6.39
N LEU A 273 5.73 15.72 5.58
CA LEU A 273 6.96 15.44 4.83
C LEU A 273 7.21 16.51 3.76
N THR A 274 6.16 16.98 3.07
CA THR A 274 6.25 18.04 2.07
C THR A 274 6.69 19.37 2.71
N LEU A 275 6.11 19.72 3.86
CA LEU A 275 6.52 20.90 4.64
C LEU A 275 7.98 20.79 5.10
N ALA A 276 8.36 19.63 5.66
CA ALA A 276 9.73 19.38 6.12
C ALA A 276 10.74 19.46 4.97
N SER A 277 10.41 18.91 3.80
CA SER A 277 11.26 18.97 2.60
C SER A 277 11.43 20.39 2.08
N THR A 278 10.34 21.17 2.04
CA THR A 278 10.37 22.58 1.62
C THR A 278 11.21 23.43 2.58
N GLU A 279 11.05 23.23 3.89
CA GLU A 279 11.83 23.93 4.91
C GLU A 279 13.31 23.50 4.90
N ALA A 280 13.61 22.22 4.67
CA ALA A 280 14.98 21.74 4.49
C ALA A 280 15.64 22.38 3.26
N GLY A 281 14.93 22.48 2.13
CA GLY A 281 15.39 23.19 0.93
C GLY A 281 15.69 24.67 1.23
N ARG A 282 14.75 25.37 1.86
CA ARG A 282 14.92 26.78 2.25
C ARG A 282 16.13 26.99 3.17
N ARG A 283 16.37 26.07 4.11
CA ARG A 283 17.56 26.13 5.00
C ARG A 283 18.84 25.85 4.25
N ALA A 284 18.84 24.90 3.32
CA ALA A 284 20.01 24.62 2.48
C ALA A 284 20.40 25.85 1.65
N ASP A 285 19.42 26.53 1.04
CA ASP A 285 19.65 27.78 0.28
C ASP A 285 20.20 28.89 1.18
N GLN A 286 19.68 29.03 2.41
CA GLN A 286 20.21 30.00 3.38
C GLN A 286 21.65 29.71 3.78
N VAL A 287 22.00 28.44 4.01
CA VAL A 287 23.37 28.04 4.33
C VAL A 287 24.30 28.37 3.16
N LEU A 288 23.94 27.97 1.94
CA LEU A 288 24.73 28.27 0.73
C LEU A 288 24.96 29.78 0.53
N GLU A 289 23.93 30.61 0.74
CA GLU A 289 24.05 32.05 0.60
C GLU A 289 24.92 32.66 1.71
N SER A 290 24.75 32.21 2.96
CA SER A 290 25.58 32.65 4.08
C SER A 290 27.06 32.29 3.93
N GLU A 291 27.37 31.12 3.38
CA GLU A 291 28.72 30.68 3.02
C GLU A 291 29.30 31.59 1.94
N ARG A 292 28.55 31.87 0.86
CA ARG A 292 28.97 32.81 -0.19
C ARG A 292 29.27 34.20 0.37
N GLU A 293 28.40 34.71 1.22
CA GLU A 293 28.61 36.00 1.89
C GLU A 293 29.81 35.98 2.86
N ALA A 294 30.04 34.86 3.55
CA ALA A 294 31.20 34.69 4.43
C ALA A 294 32.51 34.68 3.64
N VAL A 295 32.57 33.93 2.54
CA VAL A 295 33.72 33.89 1.61
C VAL A 295 33.97 35.28 1.02
N ARG A 296 32.92 35.96 0.51
CA ARG A 296 33.04 37.31 -0.05
C ARG A 296 33.55 38.32 0.99
N ARG A 297 33.03 38.29 2.22
CA ARG A 297 33.49 39.16 3.32
C ARG A 297 34.93 38.86 3.72
N SER A 298 35.32 37.58 3.74
CA SER A 298 36.70 37.17 4.00
C SER A 298 37.65 37.71 2.94
N PHE A 299 37.30 37.56 1.66
CA PHE A 299 38.05 38.12 0.54
C PHE A 299 38.22 39.64 0.66
N LEU A 300 37.14 40.40 0.87
CA LEU A 300 37.22 41.86 0.96
C LEU A 300 38.14 42.34 2.10
N ARG A 301 38.13 41.66 3.24
CA ARG A 301 39.04 41.97 4.36
C ARG A 301 40.50 41.69 3.98
N THR A 302 40.77 40.51 3.44
CA THR A 302 42.14 40.11 3.07
C THR A 302 42.68 40.95 1.91
N ALA A 303 41.84 41.24 0.91
CA ALA A 303 42.17 42.12 -0.20
C ALA A 303 42.53 43.52 0.27
N ASN A 304 41.81 44.09 1.24
CA ASN A 304 42.14 45.41 1.79
C ASN A 304 43.51 45.39 2.48
N LEU A 305 43.84 44.35 3.25
CA LEU A 305 45.16 44.20 3.87
C LEU A 305 46.27 44.09 2.82
N ILE A 306 46.11 43.22 1.81
CA ILE A 306 47.10 43.05 0.74
C ILE A 306 47.27 44.35 -0.06
N LEU A 307 46.18 45.06 -0.37
CA LEU A 307 46.25 46.35 -1.06
C LEU A 307 47.00 47.40 -0.22
N GLN A 308 46.88 47.39 1.10
CA GLN A 308 47.66 48.28 1.97
C GLN A 308 49.16 47.93 1.92
N ASP A 309 49.50 46.64 1.99
CA ASP A 309 50.88 46.16 1.89
C ASP A 309 51.51 46.49 0.54
N LEU A 310 50.77 46.28 -0.56
CA LEU A 310 51.19 46.63 -1.91
C LEU A 310 51.44 48.14 -2.05
N ASN A 311 50.56 48.98 -1.50
CA ASN A 311 50.75 50.42 -1.54
C ASN A 311 51.98 50.85 -0.72
N SER A 312 52.23 50.24 0.44
CA SER A 312 53.44 50.47 1.24
C SER A 312 54.71 50.07 0.49
N LEU A 313 54.73 48.87 -0.10
CA LEU A 313 55.83 48.41 -0.96
C LEU A 313 56.02 49.33 -2.17
N GLY A 314 54.94 49.93 -2.70
CA GLY A 314 55.00 50.96 -3.73
C GLY A 314 55.79 52.20 -3.29
N VAL A 315 55.69 52.61 -2.03
CA VAL A 315 56.51 53.68 -1.46
C VAL A 315 57.99 53.28 -1.41
N ASP A 316 58.27 52.07 -0.90
CA ASP A 316 59.63 51.55 -0.79
C ASP A 316 60.30 51.41 -2.16
N LEU A 317 59.55 50.95 -3.17
CA LEU A 317 60.01 50.87 -4.56
C LEU A 317 60.38 52.25 -5.12
N ASN A 318 59.57 53.28 -4.90
CA ASN A 318 59.90 54.65 -5.34
C ASN A 318 61.18 55.17 -4.67
N ARG A 319 61.34 54.91 -3.36
CA ARG A 319 62.49 55.35 -2.58
C ARG A 319 63.79 54.74 -3.09
N VAL A 320 63.80 53.44 -3.39
CA VAL A 320 64.98 52.72 -3.87
C VAL A 320 65.29 53.00 -5.34
N LEU A 321 64.27 53.35 -6.14
CA LEU A 321 64.46 53.86 -7.52
C LEU A 321 65.05 55.28 -7.58
N GLY A 322 65.35 55.91 -6.44
CA GLY A 322 65.94 57.24 -6.39
C GLY A 322 64.97 58.35 -6.76
N ARG A 323 63.66 58.09 -6.68
CA ARG A 323 62.64 59.11 -6.88
C ARG A 323 62.39 59.83 -5.56
N PRO A 324 62.60 61.16 -5.49
CA PRO A 324 62.37 61.91 -4.27
C PRO A 324 60.88 61.83 -3.91
N VAL A 325 60.59 61.18 -2.78
CA VAL A 325 59.26 61.18 -2.18
C VAL A 325 59.03 62.56 -1.59
N SER A 326 58.14 63.37 -2.20
CA SER A 326 57.86 64.71 -1.71
C SER A 326 57.09 64.67 -0.38
N GLU A 327 57.30 65.65 0.50
CA GLU A 327 56.49 65.78 1.74
C GLU A 327 54.99 65.94 1.44
N GLN A 328 54.65 66.54 0.30
CA GLN A 328 53.28 66.72 -0.15
C GLN A 328 52.62 65.37 -0.50
N ASP A 329 53.33 64.50 -1.22
CA ASP A 329 52.83 63.16 -1.56
C ASP A 329 52.73 62.26 -0.33
N MET A 330 53.70 62.37 0.58
CA MET A 330 53.66 61.65 1.86
C MET A 330 52.47 62.10 2.73
N ARG A 331 52.17 63.41 2.80
CA ARG A 331 50.98 63.92 3.50
C ARG A 331 49.68 63.41 2.89
N ARG A 332 49.57 63.32 1.56
CA ARG A 332 48.36 62.82 0.89
C ARG A 332 48.18 61.31 1.10
N PHE A 333 49.27 60.55 1.07
CA PHE A 333 49.26 59.12 1.40
C PHE A 333 48.75 58.85 2.82
N LEU A 334 49.24 59.60 3.82
CA LEU A 334 48.79 59.49 5.21
C LEU A 334 47.34 59.96 5.42
N LYS A 335 46.83 60.85 4.56
CA LYS A 335 45.42 61.29 4.56
C LYS A 335 44.46 60.31 3.87
N GLY A 336 44.96 59.22 3.30
CA GLY A 336 44.13 58.14 2.74
C GLY A 336 44.29 57.91 1.24
N GLU A 337 45.04 58.74 0.52
CA GLU A 337 45.34 58.52 -0.91
C GLU A 337 46.46 57.47 -1.08
N ARG A 338 46.18 56.22 -0.70
CA ARG A 338 47.20 55.14 -0.60
C ARG A 338 47.84 54.76 -1.94
N GLY A 339 47.19 55.02 -3.06
CA GLY A 339 47.68 54.66 -4.40
C GLY A 339 48.63 55.66 -5.07
N ILE A 340 48.96 56.80 -4.45
CA ILE A 340 49.74 57.88 -5.11
C ILE A 340 51.08 57.39 -5.65
N PHE A 341 51.82 56.61 -4.87
CA PHE A 341 53.18 56.17 -5.24
C PHE A 341 53.17 55.06 -6.29
N VAL A 342 52.17 54.20 -6.24
CA VAL A 342 51.93 53.17 -7.25
C VAL A 342 51.55 53.84 -8.57
N ARG A 343 50.66 54.83 -8.55
CA ARG A 343 50.28 55.62 -9.73
C ARG A 343 51.47 56.41 -10.31
N ALA A 344 52.30 57.01 -9.47
CA ALA A 344 53.52 57.70 -9.90
C ALA A 344 54.54 56.78 -10.60
N LEU A 345 54.56 55.47 -10.29
CA LEU A 345 55.38 54.50 -11.01
C LEU A 345 54.80 54.19 -12.40
N VAL A 346 53.48 54.10 -12.52
CA VAL A 346 52.77 53.83 -13.77
C VAL A 346 52.79 55.03 -14.71
N ASP A 347 52.61 56.25 -14.19
CA ASP A 347 52.53 57.50 -14.97
C ASP A 347 53.89 57.96 -15.52
N ALA A 348 54.98 57.37 -15.05
CA ALA A 348 56.30 57.71 -15.53
C ALA A 348 56.67 56.97 -16.82
N ASN A 349 57.66 57.51 -17.54
CA ASN A 349 58.08 56.96 -18.84
C ASN A 349 58.48 55.47 -18.74
N GLU A 350 57.60 54.60 -19.23
CA GLU A 350 57.68 53.14 -19.07
C GLU A 350 59.05 52.58 -19.47
N ARG A 351 59.64 53.08 -20.57
CA ARG A 351 60.95 52.60 -21.07
C ARG A 351 62.09 52.90 -20.10
N GLU A 352 62.06 54.08 -19.48
CA GLU A 352 63.09 54.51 -18.54
C GLU A 352 62.95 53.77 -17.21
N VAL A 353 61.71 53.69 -16.69
CA VAL A 353 61.43 52.97 -15.45
C VAL A 353 61.78 51.50 -15.57
N ASN A 354 61.43 50.85 -16.67
CA ASN A 354 61.71 49.42 -16.90
C ASN A 354 63.23 49.14 -16.93
N ARG A 355 64.02 50.01 -17.60
CA ARG A 355 65.49 49.92 -17.59
C ARG A 355 66.07 50.14 -16.19
N GLN A 356 65.56 51.10 -15.42
CA GLN A 356 65.98 51.34 -14.04
C GLN A 356 65.65 50.17 -13.12
N ILE A 357 64.43 49.62 -13.22
CA ILE A 357 64.00 48.43 -12.48
C ILE A 357 64.94 47.26 -12.78
N ARG A 358 65.22 46.96 -14.05
CA ARG A 358 66.09 45.83 -14.43
C ARG A 358 67.52 45.98 -13.88
N ASN A 359 68.13 47.15 -14.07
CA ASN A 359 69.48 47.45 -13.57
C ASN A 359 69.56 47.40 -12.02
N ARG A 360 68.53 47.93 -11.33
CA ARG A 360 68.46 47.87 -9.85
C ARG A 360 68.18 46.47 -9.33
N PHE A 361 67.34 45.69 -10.00
CA PHE A 361 67.03 44.32 -9.60
C PHE A 361 68.26 43.40 -9.61
N GLU A 362 69.17 43.61 -10.56
CA GLU A 362 70.46 42.90 -10.64
C GLU A 362 71.43 43.34 -9.52
N LYS A 363 71.53 44.64 -9.25
CA LYS A 363 72.59 45.22 -8.40
C LYS A 363 72.20 45.48 -6.93
N ASP A 364 70.91 45.58 -6.63
CA ASP A 364 70.40 46.01 -5.33
C ASP A 364 69.52 44.91 -4.71
N GLU A 365 70.03 44.28 -3.65
CA GLU A 365 69.34 43.20 -2.95
C GLU A 365 68.07 43.67 -2.23
N GLN A 366 68.06 44.88 -1.68
CA GLN A 366 66.87 45.43 -1.03
C GLN A 366 65.77 45.67 -2.06
N PHE A 367 66.11 46.23 -3.22
CA PHE A 367 65.16 46.39 -4.33
C PHE A 367 64.58 45.04 -4.78
N ARG A 368 65.43 44.03 -4.96
CA ARG A 368 65.02 42.67 -5.34
C ARG A 368 64.03 42.07 -4.34
N SER A 369 64.28 42.27 -3.05
CA SER A 369 63.39 41.84 -1.97
C SER A 369 62.03 42.53 -2.03
N HIS A 370 62.00 43.86 -2.21
CA HIS A 370 60.74 44.61 -2.33
C HIS A 370 59.92 44.19 -3.56
N VAL A 371 60.56 44.03 -4.72
CA VAL A 371 59.90 43.56 -5.95
C VAL A 371 59.34 42.14 -5.76
N SER A 372 60.13 41.22 -5.21
CA SER A 372 59.69 39.83 -4.98
C SER A 372 58.51 39.76 -4.02
N LYS A 373 58.54 40.55 -2.93
CA LYS A 373 57.42 40.66 -1.98
C LYS A 373 56.17 41.25 -2.64
N TYR A 374 56.33 42.29 -3.47
CA TYR A 374 55.22 42.90 -4.19
C TYR A 374 54.52 41.88 -5.09
N LEU A 375 55.30 41.15 -5.90
CA LEU A 375 54.78 40.12 -6.79
C LEU A 375 54.09 38.98 -6.02
N ALA A 376 54.69 38.48 -4.94
CA ALA A 376 54.12 37.42 -4.14
C ALA A 376 52.80 37.82 -3.44
N GLN A 377 52.73 39.05 -2.92
CA GLN A 377 51.50 39.60 -2.32
C GLN A 377 50.39 39.74 -3.37
N PHE A 378 50.73 40.24 -4.56
CA PHE A 378 49.76 40.36 -5.65
C PHE A 378 49.29 38.99 -6.19
N ASP A 379 50.19 38.00 -6.29
CA ASP A 379 49.84 36.63 -6.67
C ASP A 379 48.86 36.01 -5.65
N THR A 380 49.05 36.29 -4.37
CA THR A 380 48.14 35.88 -3.29
C THR A 380 46.75 36.52 -3.45
N LEU A 381 46.71 37.81 -3.81
CA LEU A 381 45.46 38.53 -4.08
C LEU A 381 44.70 37.93 -5.28
N LEU A 382 45.41 37.60 -6.37
CA LEU A 382 44.82 36.95 -7.55
C LEU A 382 44.28 35.56 -7.24
N ALA A 383 45.01 34.75 -6.48
CA ALA A 383 44.57 33.42 -6.08
C ALA A 383 43.27 33.47 -5.24
N GLN A 384 43.17 34.46 -4.34
CA GLN A 384 41.96 34.67 -3.53
C GLN A 384 40.77 35.21 -4.33
N ALA A 385 41.04 36.08 -5.31
CA ALA A 385 40.00 36.58 -6.21
C ALA A 385 39.41 35.44 -7.06
N ASN A 386 40.26 34.59 -7.66
CA ASN A 386 39.82 33.43 -8.44
C ASN A 386 39.06 32.39 -7.61
N ALA A 387 39.41 32.22 -6.33
CA ALA A 387 38.70 31.31 -5.43
C ALA A 387 37.31 31.82 -5.03
N THR A 388 37.10 33.14 -5.07
CA THR A 388 35.85 33.81 -4.69
C THR A 388 34.91 33.99 -5.88
N ASP A 389 35.46 34.22 -7.07
CA ASP A 389 34.73 34.52 -8.29
C ASP A 389 35.31 33.73 -9.48
N PRO A 390 34.69 32.57 -9.82
CA PRO A 390 35.10 31.75 -10.96
C PRO A 390 34.92 32.44 -12.31
N GLU A 391 34.06 33.46 -12.41
CA GLU A 391 33.82 34.22 -13.66
C GLU A 391 34.95 35.24 -13.96
N ASN A 392 35.99 35.28 -13.12
CA ASN A 392 37.20 36.10 -13.27
C ASN A 392 36.94 37.63 -13.34
N LEU A 393 35.77 38.12 -12.95
CA LEU A 393 35.43 39.56 -13.00
C LEU A 393 36.22 40.35 -11.95
N LEU A 394 36.36 39.78 -10.74
CA LEU A 394 37.18 40.38 -9.69
C LEU A 394 38.67 40.45 -10.08
N SER A 395 39.21 39.39 -10.69
CA SER A 395 40.61 39.33 -11.13
C SER A 395 40.90 40.35 -12.23
N ALA A 396 39.99 40.54 -13.19
CA ALA A 396 40.12 41.57 -14.23
C ALA A 396 40.11 43.00 -13.64
N THR A 397 39.26 43.23 -12.63
CA THR A 397 39.16 44.55 -11.95
C THR A 397 40.44 44.87 -11.16
N ILE A 398 41.04 43.88 -10.50
CA ILE A 398 42.27 44.06 -9.71
C ILE A 398 43.49 44.27 -10.63
N LEU A 399 43.56 43.56 -11.76
CA LEU A 399 44.65 43.72 -12.75
C LEU A 399 44.63 45.08 -13.45
N THR A 400 43.44 45.66 -13.66
CA THR A 400 43.29 46.99 -14.27
C THR A 400 43.52 48.16 -13.30
N ALA A 401 43.53 47.90 -11.99
CA ALA A 401 43.88 48.90 -10.98
C ALA A 401 45.37 49.29 -11.04
N ASP A 402 45.73 50.45 -10.47
CA ASP A 402 47.11 50.97 -10.53
C ASP A 402 48.14 50.01 -9.89
N VAL A 403 47.74 49.28 -8.84
CA VAL A 403 48.54 48.21 -8.22
C VAL A 403 48.78 47.04 -9.17
N GLY A 404 47.78 46.66 -9.97
CA GLY A 404 47.92 45.64 -11.00
C GLY A 404 48.81 46.09 -12.15
N LYS A 405 48.73 47.36 -12.55
CA LYS A 405 49.64 47.93 -13.55
C LYS A 405 51.10 47.91 -13.08
N VAL A 406 51.36 48.22 -11.81
CA VAL A 406 52.72 48.08 -11.24
C VAL A 406 53.18 46.63 -11.22
N TYR A 407 52.31 45.68 -10.85
CA TYR A 407 52.61 44.25 -10.95
C TYR A 407 53.00 43.84 -12.38
N MET A 408 52.28 44.31 -13.39
CA MET A 408 52.57 44.05 -14.81
C MET A 408 53.88 44.68 -15.26
N LEU A 409 54.16 45.92 -14.82
CA LEU A 409 55.40 46.64 -15.08
C LEU A 409 56.62 45.90 -14.49
N LEU A 410 56.52 45.49 -13.23
CA LEU A 410 57.56 44.75 -12.51
C LEU A 410 57.82 43.38 -13.16
N SER A 411 56.75 42.62 -13.42
CA SER A 411 56.84 41.29 -14.06
C SER A 411 57.51 41.37 -15.43
N ARG A 412 57.14 42.38 -16.23
CA ARG A 412 57.75 42.64 -17.55
C ARG A 412 59.22 43.02 -17.45
N ALA A 413 59.59 43.82 -16.46
CA ALA A 413 60.98 44.26 -16.29
C ALA A 413 61.92 43.12 -15.93
N ILE A 414 61.46 42.15 -15.13
CA ILE A 414 62.25 40.98 -14.71
C ILE A 414 62.09 39.75 -15.63
N GLY A 415 61.26 39.82 -16.68
CA GLY A 415 61.06 38.73 -17.64
C GLY A 415 60.19 37.58 -17.14
N ARG A 416 59.30 37.82 -16.17
CA ARG A 416 58.32 36.84 -15.68
C ARG A 416 57.13 36.77 -16.63
N ALA A 417 56.56 35.58 -16.82
CA ALA A 417 55.32 35.39 -17.58
C ALA A 417 54.18 36.22 -16.97
N GLN A 418 53.46 36.97 -17.82
CA GLN A 418 52.31 37.77 -17.39
C GLN A 418 51.07 36.88 -17.24
N PRO A 419 50.19 37.15 -16.26
CA PRO A 419 48.90 36.47 -16.17
C PRO A 419 48.06 36.79 -17.42
N ASP A 420 47.49 35.74 -18.01
CA ASP A 420 46.73 35.78 -19.26
C ASP A 420 45.42 36.57 -19.06
N LEU A 421 45.33 37.78 -19.62
CA LEU A 421 44.15 38.65 -19.52
C LEU A 421 43.01 38.23 -20.46
N GLU A 422 43.28 37.40 -21.46
CA GLU A 422 42.38 37.19 -22.60
C GLU A 422 41.38 36.03 -22.46
N ARG A 423 41.48 35.17 -21.43
CA ARG A 423 40.55 34.03 -21.28
C ARG A 423 39.22 34.37 -20.60
N GLY A 424 39.05 35.58 -20.07
CA GLY A 424 37.81 36.01 -19.39
C GLY A 424 36.72 36.59 -20.31
N ALA A 425 37.04 36.92 -21.57
CA ALA A 425 36.09 37.58 -22.48
C ALA A 425 35.38 36.63 -23.46
N ALA A 426 35.71 35.33 -23.44
CA ALA A 426 35.16 34.33 -24.35
C ALA A 426 34.48 33.19 -23.57
N LEU A 427 33.37 33.51 -22.88
CA LEU A 427 32.40 32.51 -22.47
C LEU A 427 31.08 32.85 -23.17
N GLU A 428 30.83 32.16 -24.28
CA GLU A 428 29.49 32.00 -24.83
C GLU A 428 28.54 31.48 -23.73
N PRO A 429 27.28 31.90 -23.71
CA PRO A 429 26.32 31.41 -22.74
C PRO A 429 26.04 29.93 -23.03
N ALA A 430 26.47 29.06 -22.11
CA ALA A 430 26.04 27.67 -22.07
C ALA A 430 24.52 27.64 -21.96
N ALA A 431 23.87 27.19 -23.04
CA ALA A 431 22.44 27.03 -23.14
C ALA A 431 21.91 26.19 -21.98
N THR A 432 20.84 26.72 -21.39
CA THR A 432 20.06 26.20 -20.28
C THR A 432 19.53 24.81 -20.63
N GLY A 433 20.07 23.77 -20.00
CA GLY A 433 19.52 22.42 -20.02
C GLY A 433 18.31 22.32 -19.09
N ALA A 434 17.21 22.94 -19.48
CA ALA A 434 15.91 22.79 -18.83
C ALA A 434 14.84 22.50 -19.90
N GLU A 435 14.81 21.26 -20.39
CA GLU A 435 13.63 20.62 -20.98
C GLU A 435 13.98 19.20 -21.42
N ARG A 436 13.67 18.20 -20.57
CA ARG A 436 13.37 16.81 -20.95
C ARG A 436 12.95 16.06 -19.71
N LEU A 437 11.67 16.20 -19.35
CA LEU A 437 10.86 15.20 -18.67
C LEU A 437 9.40 15.62 -18.93
N ARG A 438 8.89 15.17 -20.09
CA ARG A 438 7.46 14.94 -20.35
C ARG A 438 7.31 13.47 -20.64
#